data_AF-A0A2V7VH17-F1
#
_entry.id   AF-A0A2V7VH17-F1
#
_cell.length_a   1.000
_cell.length_b   1.000
_cell.length_c   1.000
_cell.angle_alpha   90.00
_cell.angle_beta   90.00
_cell.angle_gamma   90.00
#
_symmetry.space_group_name_H-M   'P 1'
#
loop_
_entity.id
_entity.type
_entity.pdbx_description
1 polymer ?
#
loop_
_entity_poly.entity_id
_entity_poly.type
_entity_poly.pdbx_seq_one_letter_code
_entity_poly.pdbx_strand_id
1 'polypeptide(L)'
;GSHDQWTAEMEELSPLALESYRHLVYGDRDFVRYFHQATPIDAVTGLRIGSRPARREHSDRIEDLRAIPWVFSWTQSRHGLPGWYGLGSAYAAHLRAKGPGAARRWAEMYREWPFFRSLVDNAQLSMGKADLAVARVYDELAEPGLRSRIFPAIAEEWRRTRDAVLNATGRSSLLDISPVLRRSIRLRNPYVDPLSFVQVSLLARLRDLPGGLEDGQPETLQRLLALTVNGIAAGLQSTG
;
A
#
# COMPACT_ATOMS: atom_id res chain seq x y z
N GLY A 1 -11.76 -0.13 -33.30
CA GLY A 1 -10.37 0.35 -33.46
C GLY A 1 -9.51 -0.13 -32.30
N SER A 2 -8.22 0.24 -32.25
CA SER A 2 -7.32 -0.20 -31.16
C SER A 2 -7.84 0.15 -29.76
N HIS A 3 -8.56 1.27 -29.62
CA HIS A 3 -9.21 1.68 -28.37
C HIS A 3 -10.30 0.70 -27.89
N ASP A 4 -11.15 0.18 -28.77
CA ASP A 4 -12.22 -0.76 -28.39
C ASP A 4 -11.59 -2.08 -27.91
N GLN A 5 -10.50 -2.50 -28.55
CA GLN A 5 -9.76 -3.69 -28.18
C GLN A 5 -9.04 -3.52 -26.83
N TRP A 6 -8.44 -2.36 -26.57
CA TRP A 6 -7.82 -2.08 -25.26
C TRP A 6 -8.86 -1.95 -24.15
N THR A 7 -10.04 -1.43 -24.46
CA THR A 7 -11.16 -1.37 -23.50
C THR A 7 -11.62 -2.78 -23.14
N ALA A 8 -11.84 -3.65 -24.12
CA ALA A 8 -12.15 -5.05 -23.88
C ALA A 8 -11.07 -5.78 -23.07
N GLU A 9 -9.77 -5.49 -23.32
CA GLU A 9 -8.70 -6.05 -22.49
C GLU A 9 -8.72 -5.53 -21.05
N MET A 10 -9.06 -4.26 -20.83
CA MET A 10 -9.24 -3.73 -19.48
C MET A 10 -10.45 -4.35 -18.77
N GLU A 11 -11.51 -4.70 -19.51
CA GLU A 11 -12.65 -5.47 -18.99
C GLU A 11 -12.27 -6.91 -18.62
N GLU A 12 -11.31 -7.52 -19.32
CA GLU A 12 -10.73 -8.83 -18.93
C GLU A 12 -9.79 -8.69 -17.71
N LEU A 13 -8.99 -7.62 -17.63
CA LEU A 13 -7.97 -7.40 -16.60
C LEU A 13 -8.55 -6.96 -15.25
N SER A 14 -9.57 -6.11 -15.26
CA SER A 14 -10.13 -5.51 -14.05
C SER A 14 -10.66 -6.56 -13.05
N PRO A 15 -11.43 -7.58 -13.47
CA PRO A 15 -11.87 -8.66 -12.58
C PRO A 15 -10.70 -9.44 -11.96
N LEU A 16 -9.61 -9.67 -12.70
CA LEU A 16 -8.43 -10.39 -12.21
C LEU A 16 -7.69 -9.60 -11.12
N ALA A 17 -7.55 -8.29 -11.30
CA ALA A 17 -6.99 -7.41 -10.28
C ALA A 17 -7.87 -7.37 -9.03
N LEU A 18 -9.19 -7.25 -9.22
CA LEU A 18 -10.17 -7.22 -8.14
C LEU A 18 -10.20 -8.54 -7.36
N GLU A 19 -10.15 -9.67 -8.04
CA GLU A 19 -10.12 -10.99 -7.42
C GLU A 19 -8.87 -11.14 -6.54
N SER A 20 -7.69 -10.77 -7.05
CA SER A 20 -6.44 -10.78 -6.27
C SER A 20 -6.53 -9.91 -5.02
N TYR A 21 -7.03 -8.68 -5.15
CA TYR A 21 -7.27 -7.78 -4.02
C TYR A 21 -8.25 -8.38 -3.01
N ARG A 22 -9.38 -8.92 -3.47
CA ARG A 22 -10.40 -9.50 -2.60
C ARG A 22 -9.92 -10.77 -1.92
N HIS A 23 -9.09 -11.56 -2.59
CA HIS A 23 -8.49 -12.75 -2.00
C HIS A 23 -7.61 -12.39 -0.80
N LEU A 24 -6.78 -11.34 -0.92
CA LEU A 24 -5.99 -10.85 0.21
C LEU A 24 -6.87 -10.28 1.33
N VAL A 25 -7.76 -9.35 0.99
CA VAL A 25 -8.46 -8.51 1.98
C VAL A 25 -9.65 -9.23 2.63
N TYR A 26 -10.35 -10.09 1.89
CA TYR A 26 -11.57 -10.76 2.33
C TYR A 26 -11.45 -12.29 2.36
N GLY A 27 -10.42 -12.86 1.74
CA GLY A 27 -10.21 -14.31 1.69
C GLY A 27 -9.59 -14.89 2.96
N ASP A 28 -8.72 -14.13 3.64
CA ASP A 28 -8.20 -14.50 4.98
C ASP A 28 -9.06 -13.85 6.06
N ARG A 29 -9.66 -14.68 6.93
CA ARG A 29 -10.52 -14.23 8.05
C ARG A 29 -9.75 -13.38 9.05
N ASP A 30 -8.44 -13.55 9.14
CA ASP A 30 -7.56 -12.82 10.05
C ASP A 30 -6.95 -11.55 9.42
N PHE A 31 -7.26 -11.23 8.16
CA PHE A 31 -6.63 -10.08 7.49
C PHE A 31 -6.84 -8.76 8.25
N VAL A 32 -8.05 -8.55 8.80
CA VAL A 32 -8.34 -7.36 9.61
C VAL A 32 -7.44 -7.30 10.83
N ARG A 33 -7.24 -8.43 11.53
CA ARG A 33 -6.35 -8.51 12.69
C ARG A 33 -4.90 -8.21 12.30
N TYR A 34 -4.44 -8.76 11.18
CA TYR A 34 -3.13 -8.41 10.62
C TYR A 34 -3.01 -6.92 10.30
N PHE A 35 -4.01 -6.33 9.65
CA PHE A 35 -4.03 -4.91 9.33
C PHE A 35 -3.91 -4.03 10.58
N HIS A 36 -4.63 -4.37 11.65
CA HIS A 36 -4.53 -3.69 12.94
C HIS A 36 -3.14 -3.83 13.57
N GLN A 37 -2.49 -4.99 13.44
CA GLN A 37 -1.17 -5.23 14.02
C GLN A 37 -0.02 -4.65 13.19
N ALA A 38 -0.02 -4.85 11.87
CA ALA A 38 1.04 -4.45 10.95
C ALA A 38 0.93 -2.97 10.49
N THR A 39 -0.06 -2.22 10.97
CA THR A 39 -0.22 -0.79 10.65
C THR A 39 -0.57 0.03 11.89
N PRO A 40 -0.36 1.36 11.88
CA PRO A 40 -0.75 2.25 12.98
C PRO A 40 -2.22 2.67 12.92
N ILE A 41 -3.13 1.85 12.35
CA ILE A 41 -4.53 2.26 12.14
C ILE A 41 -5.19 2.79 13.42
N ASP A 42 -5.00 2.13 14.55
CA ASP A 42 -5.63 2.54 15.80
C ASP A 42 -5.16 3.95 16.22
N ALA A 43 -3.85 4.22 16.08
CA ALA A 43 -3.29 5.54 16.30
C ALA A 43 -3.81 6.58 15.29
N VAL A 44 -3.88 6.22 14.01
CA VAL A 44 -4.44 7.08 12.94
C VAL A 44 -5.88 7.48 13.25
N THR A 45 -6.69 6.56 13.76
CA THR A 45 -8.07 6.84 14.15
C THR A 45 -8.19 7.71 15.42
N GLY A 46 -7.31 7.49 16.40
CA GLY A 46 -7.26 8.29 17.63
C GLY A 46 -6.82 9.74 17.42
N LEU A 47 -5.98 10.01 16.41
CA LEU A 47 -5.40 11.32 16.15
C LEU A 47 -6.34 12.35 15.51
N ARG A 48 -7.62 12.01 15.24
CA ARG A 48 -8.61 12.91 14.61
C ARG A 48 -8.04 13.66 13.39
N ILE A 49 -7.35 12.94 12.51
CA ILE A 49 -6.65 13.47 11.30
C ILE A 49 -7.63 14.13 10.29
N GLY A 50 -8.95 14.07 10.55
CA GLY A 50 -9.96 14.89 9.89
C GLY A 50 -11.20 15.10 10.77
N SER A 51 -12.13 15.93 10.31
CA SER A 51 -13.36 16.29 11.05
C SER A 51 -14.40 15.17 11.17
N ARG A 52 -14.24 14.09 10.40
CA ARG A 52 -15.21 13.00 10.30
C ARG A 52 -14.65 11.73 10.95
N PRO A 53 -15.50 10.91 11.59
CA PRO A 53 -15.06 9.65 12.21
C PRO A 53 -14.41 8.72 11.18
N ALA A 54 -13.47 7.90 11.64
CA ALA A 54 -12.70 6.99 10.80
C ALA A 54 -13.55 5.83 10.25
N ARG A 55 -14.58 5.42 10.99
CA ARG A 55 -15.54 4.37 10.64
C ARG A 55 -16.94 4.94 10.46
N ARG A 56 -17.75 4.27 9.65
CA ARG A 56 -19.17 4.61 9.45
C ARG A 56 -20.07 4.09 10.58
N GLU A 57 -19.69 2.96 11.17
CA GLU A 57 -20.39 2.27 12.26
C GLU A 57 -19.40 1.85 13.36
N HIS A 58 -19.90 1.47 14.55
CA HIS A 58 -19.11 0.85 15.62
C HIS A 58 -18.82 -0.62 15.30
N SER A 59 -18.10 -0.86 14.21
CA SER A 59 -17.81 -2.19 13.68
C SER A 59 -16.35 -2.30 13.25
N ASP A 60 -15.70 -3.42 13.57
CA ASP A 60 -14.30 -3.69 13.21
C ASP A 60 -14.12 -4.16 11.77
N ARG A 61 -15.22 -4.30 11.02
CA ARG A 61 -15.19 -4.69 9.62
C ARG A 61 -14.43 -3.68 8.76
N ILE A 62 -13.71 -4.19 7.78
CA ILE A 62 -12.92 -3.35 6.88
C ILE A 62 -13.81 -2.52 5.93
N GLU A 63 -15.02 -3.00 5.65
CA GLU A 63 -16.02 -2.32 4.81
C GLU A 63 -16.55 -1.03 5.45
N ASP A 64 -16.50 -0.96 6.78
CA ASP A 64 -16.93 0.22 7.54
C ASP A 64 -15.81 1.25 7.69
N LEU A 65 -14.57 0.87 7.36
CA LEU A 65 -13.41 1.75 7.37
C LEU A 65 -13.45 2.68 6.16
N ARG A 66 -13.26 3.98 6.41
CA ARG A 66 -13.26 4.97 5.33
C ARG A 66 -11.94 4.93 4.56
N ALA A 67 -12.00 5.37 3.30
CA ALA A 67 -10.86 5.34 2.38
C ALA A 67 -9.61 6.07 2.90
N ILE A 68 -9.78 7.21 3.60
CA ILE A 68 -8.64 7.98 4.13
C ILE A 68 -7.87 7.16 5.18
N PRO A 69 -8.47 6.68 6.29
CA PRO A 69 -7.79 5.79 7.23
C PRO A 69 -7.17 4.54 6.59
N TRP A 70 -7.85 3.94 5.62
CA TRP A 70 -7.33 2.77 4.89
C TRP A 70 -6.01 3.09 4.16
N VAL A 71 -6.04 4.08 3.26
CA VAL A 71 -4.85 4.49 2.47
C VAL A 71 -3.74 5.02 3.37
N PHE A 72 -4.10 5.83 4.37
CA PHE A 72 -3.13 6.47 5.25
C PHE A 72 -2.38 5.45 6.11
N SER A 73 -3.06 4.43 6.66
CA SER A 73 -2.41 3.40 7.51
C SER A 73 -1.41 2.55 6.73
N TRP A 74 -1.72 2.17 5.49
CA TRP A 74 -0.78 1.47 4.62
C TRP A 74 0.38 2.33 4.15
N THR A 75 0.17 3.65 4.06
CA THR A 75 1.25 4.57 3.72
C THR A 75 2.20 4.77 4.89
N GLN A 76 1.67 4.93 6.10
CA GLN A 76 2.47 5.05 7.32
C GLN A 76 3.37 3.83 7.54
N SER A 77 2.80 2.63 7.36
CA SER A 77 3.53 1.36 7.45
C SER A 77 4.38 1.02 6.21
N ARG A 78 4.52 1.95 5.26
CA ARG A 78 5.36 1.81 4.05
C ARG A 78 5.00 0.64 3.11
N HIS A 79 3.82 0.04 3.27
CA HIS A 79 3.31 -0.96 2.32
C HIS A 79 2.79 -0.31 1.03
N GLY A 80 2.05 0.80 1.15
CA GLY A 80 1.38 1.46 0.01
C GLY A 80 0.32 0.60 -0.69
N LEU A 81 -0.14 -0.47 -0.03
CA LEU A 81 -0.97 -1.55 -0.57
C LEU A 81 -2.09 -1.07 -1.53
N PRO A 82 -2.92 -0.06 -1.20
CA PRO A 82 -4.08 0.28 -2.01
C PRO A 82 -3.74 0.88 -3.38
N GLY A 83 -2.51 1.37 -3.58
CA GLY A 83 -2.14 2.04 -4.83
C GLY A 83 -1.57 1.11 -5.90
N TRP A 84 -1.32 -0.17 -5.61
CA TRP A 84 -0.63 -1.06 -6.56
C TRP A 84 -1.06 -2.53 -6.48
N TYR A 85 -1.72 -2.96 -5.41
CA TYR A 85 -2.06 -4.36 -5.22
C TYR A 85 -3.12 -4.84 -6.23
N GLY A 86 -2.90 -6.01 -6.83
CA GLY A 86 -3.77 -6.62 -7.84
C GLY A 86 -3.30 -6.38 -9.28
N LEU A 87 -2.57 -5.28 -9.55
CA LEU A 87 -2.08 -4.95 -10.89
C LEU A 87 -1.10 -6.01 -11.42
N GLY A 88 -0.17 -6.46 -10.58
CA GLY A 88 0.80 -7.50 -10.93
C GLY A 88 0.16 -8.86 -11.17
N SER A 89 -0.84 -9.23 -10.37
CA SER A 89 -1.63 -10.44 -10.57
C SER A 89 -2.39 -10.42 -11.90
N ALA A 90 -3.04 -9.30 -12.24
CA ALA A 90 -3.75 -9.14 -13.50
C ALA A 90 -2.79 -9.23 -14.70
N TYR A 91 -1.63 -8.57 -14.62
CA TYR A 91 -0.57 -8.68 -15.63
C TYR A 91 -0.09 -10.12 -15.81
N ALA A 92 0.25 -10.80 -14.71
CA ALA A 92 0.73 -12.18 -14.76
C ALA A 92 -0.31 -13.15 -15.32
N ALA A 93 -1.59 -12.96 -14.98
CA ALA A 93 -2.69 -13.74 -15.54
C ALA A 93 -2.86 -13.49 -17.05
N HIS A 94 -2.79 -12.24 -17.49
CA HIS A 94 -2.86 -11.88 -18.90
C HIS A 94 -1.70 -12.49 -19.69
N LEU A 95 -0.47 -12.45 -19.16
CA LEU A 95 0.68 -13.12 -19.77
C LEU A 95 0.48 -14.63 -19.90
N ARG A 96 -0.09 -15.30 -18.89
CA ARG A 96 -0.40 -16.74 -18.98
C ARG A 96 -1.44 -17.03 -20.06
N ALA A 97 -2.46 -16.19 -20.19
CA ALA A 97 -3.58 -16.41 -21.11
C ALA A 97 -3.24 -16.11 -22.58
N LYS A 98 -2.47 -15.04 -22.86
CA LYS A 98 -2.21 -14.56 -24.23
C LYS A 98 -0.73 -14.63 -24.63
N GLY A 99 0.13 -15.16 -23.76
CA GLY A 99 1.57 -15.31 -24.00
C GLY A 99 2.33 -13.98 -24.11
N PRO A 100 3.52 -13.98 -24.74
CA PRO A 100 4.38 -12.79 -24.85
C PRO A 100 3.74 -11.60 -25.59
N GLY A 101 2.65 -11.83 -26.34
CA GLY A 101 1.88 -10.76 -26.97
C GLY A 101 1.27 -9.79 -25.96
N ALA A 102 0.87 -10.26 -24.78
CA ALA A 102 0.30 -9.41 -23.72
C ALA A 102 1.30 -8.35 -23.24
N ALA A 103 2.58 -8.70 -23.09
CA ALA A 103 3.62 -7.74 -22.71
C ALA A 103 3.75 -6.60 -23.73
N ARG A 104 3.71 -6.92 -25.03
CA ARG A 104 3.74 -5.90 -26.09
C ARG A 104 2.50 -5.01 -26.06
N ARG A 105 1.32 -5.58 -25.79
CA ARG A 105 0.06 -4.85 -25.63
C ARG A 105 0.11 -3.85 -24.47
N TRP A 106 0.66 -4.25 -23.33
CA TRP A 106 0.82 -3.34 -22.19
C TRP A 106 1.75 -2.16 -22.50
N ALA A 107 2.86 -2.41 -23.21
CA ALA A 107 3.75 -1.35 -23.67
C ALA A 107 3.09 -0.43 -24.70
N GLU A 108 2.30 -0.98 -25.62
CA GLU A 108 1.52 -0.23 -26.61
C GLU A 108 0.47 0.65 -25.94
N MET A 109 -0.34 0.10 -25.03
CA MET A 109 -1.33 0.85 -24.24
C MET A 109 -0.67 1.97 -23.43
N TYR A 110 0.49 1.72 -22.82
CA TYR A 110 1.19 2.78 -22.07
C TYR A 110 1.66 3.92 -22.97
N ARG A 111 2.17 3.59 -24.16
CA ARG A 111 2.65 4.57 -25.13
C ARG A 111 1.52 5.37 -25.75
N GLU A 112 0.40 4.73 -26.09
CA GLU A 112 -0.60 5.30 -26.98
C GLU A 112 -1.92 5.66 -26.30
N TRP A 113 -2.19 5.12 -25.10
CA TRP A 113 -3.44 5.36 -24.38
C TRP A 113 -3.22 6.17 -23.08
N PRO A 114 -3.59 7.47 -23.05
CA PRO A 114 -3.37 8.33 -21.88
C PRO A 114 -3.99 7.82 -20.57
N PHE A 115 -5.13 7.14 -20.64
CA PHE A 115 -5.77 6.52 -19.48
C PHE A 115 -4.87 5.44 -18.86
N PHE A 116 -4.42 4.48 -19.67
CA PHE A 116 -3.58 3.39 -19.19
C PHE A 116 -2.22 3.89 -18.70
N ARG A 117 -1.64 4.88 -19.41
CA ARG A 117 -0.44 5.57 -18.96
C ARG A 117 -0.61 6.14 -17.54
N SER A 118 -1.70 6.88 -17.31
CA SER A 118 -1.98 7.47 -16.00
C SER A 118 -2.18 6.42 -14.91
N LEU A 119 -2.84 5.31 -15.22
CA LEU A 119 -3.02 4.19 -14.29
C LEU A 119 -1.67 3.60 -13.86
N VAL A 120 -0.80 3.29 -14.83
CA VAL A 120 0.54 2.73 -14.58
C VAL A 120 1.42 3.73 -13.84
N ASP A 121 1.37 5.01 -14.22
CA ASP A 121 2.13 6.07 -13.55
C ASP A 121 1.69 6.23 -12.09
N ASN A 122 0.38 6.22 -11.80
CA ASN A 122 -0.13 6.29 -10.43
C ASN A 122 0.29 5.07 -9.59
N ALA A 123 0.23 3.86 -10.14
CA ALA A 123 0.70 2.66 -9.46
C ALA A 123 2.19 2.77 -9.13
N GLN A 124 3.00 3.19 -10.12
CA GLN A 124 4.43 3.40 -9.96
C GLN A 124 4.77 4.48 -8.92
N LEU A 125 4.00 5.57 -8.85
CA LEU A 125 4.14 6.61 -7.84
C LEU A 125 3.89 6.08 -6.43
N SER A 126 2.87 5.24 -6.26
CA SER A 126 2.57 4.59 -4.98
C SER A 126 3.68 3.61 -4.58
N MET A 127 4.11 2.77 -5.52
CA MET A 127 5.22 1.82 -5.30
C MET A 127 6.53 2.52 -4.95
N GLY A 128 6.79 3.70 -5.51
CA GLY A 128 7.99 4.49 -5.22
C GLY A 128 8.05 5.03 -3.78
N LYS A 129 6.90 5.14 -3.09
CA LYS A 129 6.81 5.55 -1.69
C LYS A 129 6.83 4.37 -0.73
N ALA A 130 6.43 3.19 -1.24
CA ALA A 130 6.53 1.94 -0.50
C ALA A 130 8.00 1.57 -0.25
N ASP A 131 8.25 0.95 0.89
CA ASP A 131 9.53 0.39 1.26
C ASP A 131 9.27 -0.93 1.97
N LEU A 132 9.44 -2.05 1.26
CA LEU A 132 9.15 -3.37 1.81
C LEU A 132 10.13 -3.77 2.92
N ALA A 133 11.32 -3.17 2.98
CA ALA A 133 12.25 -3.43 4.08
C ALA A 133 11.72 -2.80 5.37
N VAL A 134 11.21 -1.56 5.30
CA VAL A 134 10.54 -0.90 6.43
C VAL A 134 9.19 -1.54 6.74
N ALA A 135 8.40 -1.91 5.73
CA ALA A 135 7.13 -2.60 5.92
C ALA A 135 7.30 -3.91 6.69
N ARG A 136 8.39 -4.65 6.43
CA ARG A 136 8.75 -5.85 7.20
C ARG A 136 9.01 -5.56 8.68
N VAL A 137 9.48 -4.36 9.03
CA VAL A 137 9.68 -3.97 10.43
C VAL A 137 8.34 -3.77 11.14
N TYR A 138 7.33 -3.23 10.45
CA TYR A 138 5.96 -3.19 10.98
C TYR A 138 5.33 -4.58 11.05
N ASP A 139 5.61 -5.44 10.07
CA ASP A 139 5.14 -6.83 10.04
C ASP A 139 5.57 -7.64 11.27
N GLU A 140 6.75 -7.36 11.84
CA GLU A 140 7.21 -7.99 13.10
C GLU A 140 6.30 -7.67 14.30
N LEU A 141 5.46 -6.63 14.22
CA LEU A 141 4.44 -6.35 15.25
C LEU A 141 3.24 -7.30 15.19
N ALA A 142 3.06 -8.01 14.08
CA ALA A 142 1.97 -8.95 13.91
C ALA A 142 2.33 -10.32 14.45
N GLU A 143 1.30 -11.07 14.87
CA GLU A 143 1.46 -12.44 15.34
C GLU A 143 2.20 -13.29 14.28
N PRO A 144 3.17 -14.14 14.67
CA PRO A 144 3.96 -14.95 13.74
C PRO A 144 3.12 -15.73 12.71
N GLY A 145 1.97 -16.26 13.13
CA GLY A 145 1.05 -16.99 12.26
C GLY A 145 0.39 -16.12 11.19
N LEU A 146 0.15 -14.84 11.45
CA LEU A 146 -0.45 -13.90 10.49
C LEU A 146 0.59 -13.42 9.49
N ARG A 147 1.73 -12.93 9.99
CA ARG A 147 2.79 -12.38 9.15
C ARG A 147 3.42 -13.39 8.21
N SER A 148 3.57 -14.63 8.65
CA SER A 148 4.12 -15.72 7.81
C SER A 148 3.25 -16.06 6.60
N ARG A 149 1.97 -15.68 6.59
CA ARG A 149 1.05 -15.91 5.46
C ARG A 149 0.83 -14.65 4.63
N ILE A 150 0.60 -13.52 5.29
CA ILE A 150 0.09 -12.30 4.63
C ILE A 150 1.21 -11.48 4.02
N PHE A 151 2.31 -11.23 4.74
CA PHE A 151 3.41 -10.41 4.22
C PHE A 151 4.08 -11.01 2.97
N PRO A 152 4.34 -12.33 2.88
CA PRO A 152 4.85 -12.93 1.65
C PRO A 152 3.93 -12.71 0.44
N ALA A 153 2.61 -12.79 0.62
CA ALA A 153 1.65 -12.51 -0.45
C ALA A 153 1.74 -11.06 -0.93
N ILE A 154 1.89 -10.11 0.00
CA ILE A 154 2.10 -8.68 -0.30
C ILE A 154 3.42 -8.47 -1.03
N ALA A 155 4.52 -9.03 -0.54
CA ALA A 155 5.84 -8.86 -1.14
C ALA A 155 5.92 -9.45 -2.56
N GLU A 156 5.31 -10.61 -2.78
CA GLU A 156 5.28 -11.24 -4.11
C GLU A 156 4.39 -10.45 -5.08
N GLU A 157 3.24 -9.94 -4.63
CA GLU A 157 2.43 -9.06 -5.48
C GLU A 157 3.18 -7.77 -5.84
N TRP A 158 3.92 -7.17 -4.91
CA TRP A 158 4.73 -5.99 -5.20
C TRP A 158 5.75 -6.28 -6.29
N ARG A 159 6.41 -7.45 -6.23
CA ARG A 159 7.37 -7.89 -7.25
C ARG A 159 6.71 -8.07 -8.60
N ARG A 160 5.54 -8.72 -8.65
CA ARG A 160 4.75 -8.87 -9.90
C ARG A 160 4.33 -7.52 -10.46
N THR A 161 3.87 -6.60 -9.62
CA THR A 161 3.46 -5.27 -10.05
C THR A 161 4.65 -4.47 -10.56
N ARG A 162 5.83 -4.60 -9.94
CA ARG A 162 7.07 -3.98 -10.42
C ARG A 162 7.39 -4.47 -11.82
N ASP A 163 7.37 -5.78 -12.03
CA ASP A 163 7.68 -6.37 -13.33
C ASP A 163 6.67 -5.92 -14.41
N ALA A 164 5.38 -5.80 -14.06
CA ALA A 164 4.34 -5.25 -14.93
C ALA A 164 4.60 -3.79 -15.32
N VAL A 165 4.94 -2.94 -14.34
CA VAL A 165 5.25 -1.51 -14.56
C VAL A 165 6.50 -1.35 -15.43
N LEU A 166 7.58 -2.08 -15.13
CA LEU A 166 8.83 -2.00 -15.90
C LEU A 166 8.61 -2.46 -17.34
N ASN A 167 7.80 -3.49 -17.55
CA ASN A 167 7.44 -3.95 -18.89
C ASN A 167 6.60 -2.91 -19.66
N ALA A 168 5.53 -2.39 -19.06
CA ALA A 168 4.66 -1.40 -19.70
C ALA A 168 5.42 -0.11 -20.05
N THR A 169 6.29 0.35 -19.15
CA THR A 169 7.05 1.59 -19.32
C THR A 169 8.31 1.43 -20.17
N GLY A 170 8.79 0.21 -20.37
CA GLY A 170 10.08 -0.08 -21.00
C GLY A 170 11.29 0.43 -20.21
N ARG A 171 11.18 0.52 -18.88
CA ARG A 171 12.22 1.08 -17.99
C ARG A 171 12.95 0.03 -17.19
N SER A 172 14.10 0.42 -16.66
CA SER A 172 14.98 -0.46 -15.86
C SER A 172 14.68 -0.37 -14.36
N SER A 173 14.16 0.77 -13.91
CA SER A 173 13.83 1.00 -12.51
C SER A 173 12.56 1.84 -12.36
N LEU A 174 11.88 1.66 -11.22
CA LEU A 174 10.72 2.47 -10.88
C LEU A 174 11.11 3.95 -10.82
N LEU A 175 10.22 4.80 -11.27
CA LEU A 175 10.36 6.27 -11.33
C LEU A 175 11.46 6.76 -12.30
N ASP A 176 11.96 5.92 -13.21
CA ASP A 176 12.85 6.38 -14.30
C ASP A 176 12.22 7.50 -15.14
N ILE A 177 10.89 7.53 -15.24
CA ILE A 177 10.12 8.58 -15.93
C ILE A 177 10.08 9.92 -15.20
N SER A 178 10.39 9.94 -13.89
CA SER A 178 10.38 11.16 -13.07
C SER A 178 11.63 11.23 -12.18
N PRO A 179 12.79 11.57 -12.75
CA PRO A 179 14.05 11.64 -12.01
C PRO A 179 14.02 12.64 -10.84
N VAL A 180 13.29 13.75 -11.00
CA VAL A 180 13.10 14.76 -9.95
C VAL A 180 12.36 14.16 -8.76
N LEU A 181 11.26 13.45 -9.01
CA LEU A 181 10.51 12.79 -7.94
C LEU A 181 11.33 11.68 -7.29
N ARG A 182 12.01 10.85 -8.08
CA ARG A 182 12.90 9.81 -7.55
C ARG A 182 13.96 10.39 -6.62
N ARG A 183 14.59 11.50 -7.03
CA ARG A 183 15.57 12.21 -6.20
C ARG A 183 14.92 12.76 -4.93
N SER A 184 13.74 13.36 -5.05
CA SER A 184 12.99 13.91 -3.90
C SER A 184 12.68 12.84 -2.86
N ILE A 185 12.14 11.69 -3.28
CA ILE A 185 11.85 10.55 -2.38
C ILE A 185 13.15 10.07 -1.73
N ARG A 186 14.21 9.84 -2.51
CA ARG A 186 15.51 9.38 -2.00
C ARG A 186 16.11 10.32 -0.96
N LEU A 187 15.93 11.64 -1.10
CA LEU A 187 16.43 12.63 -0.14
C LEU A 187 15.59 12.67 1.15
N ARG A 188 14.32 12.25 1.11
CA ARG A 188 13.45 12.23 2.28
C ARG A 188 13.53 10.93 3.06
N ASN A 189 13.75 9.79 2.40
CA ASN A 189 13.81 8.47 3.06
C ASN A 189 14.73 8.46 4.30
N PRO A 190 15.95 9.02 4.29
CA PRO A 190 16.81 9.06 5.49
C PRO A 190 16.21 9.76 6.72
N TYR A 191 15.20 10.61 6.54
CA TYR A 191 14.46 11.26 7.61
C TYR A 191 13.15 10.52 7.97
N VAL A 192 12.53 9.84 7.01
CA VAL A 192 11.27 9.10 7.20
C VAL A 192 11.52 7.72 7.82
N ASP A 193 12.61 7.06 7.44
CA ASP A 193 12.89 5.70 7.89
C ASP A 193 13.12 5.64 9.41
N PRO A 194 13.94 6.52 10.04
CA PRO A 194 14.06 6.56 11.50
C PRO A 194 12.73 6.79 12.22
N LEU A 195 11.87 7.65 11.68
CA LEU A 195 10.52 7.87 12.23
C LEU A 195 9.67 6.62 12.17
N SER A 196 9.84 5.80 11.12
CA SER A 196 9.15 4.52 10.98
C SER A 196 9.61 3.52 12.06
N PHE A 197 10.91 3.42 12.33
CA PHE A 197 11.42 2.57 13.41
C PHE A 197 10.97 3.04 14.80
N VAL A 198 10.98 4.36 15.04
CA VAL A 198 10.46 4.94 16.29
C VAL A 198 8.97 4.64 16.43
N GLN A 199 8.18 4.79 15.36
CA GLN A 199 6.75 4.47 15.36
C GLN A 199 6.51 2.99 15.72
N VAL A 200 7.25 2.06 15.11
CA VAL A 200 7.16 0.63 15.45
C VAL A 200 7.47 0.39 16.93
N SER A 201 8.53 0.98 17.46
CA SER A 201 8.87 0.82 18.88
C SER A 201 7.80 1.39 19.82
N LEU A 202 7.20 2.53 19.47
CA LEU A 202 6.11 3.13 20.23
C LEU A 202 4.84 2.28 20.18
N LEU A 203 4.49 1.74 19.01
CA LEU A 203 3.34 0.84 18.84
C LEU A 203 3.50 -0.44 19.66
N ALA A 204 4.70 -1.05 19.64
CA ALA A 204 4.99 -2.24 20.45
C ALA A 204 4.78 -1.95 21.95
N ARG A 205 5.42 -0.89 22.46
CA ARG A 205 5.28 -0.49 23.87
C ARG A 205 3.85 -0.22 24.27
N LEU A 206 3.08 0.44 23.40
CA LEU A 206 1.69 0.80 23.67
C LEU A 206 0.78 -0.43 23.71
N ARG A 207 1.06 -1.46 22.90
CA ARG A 207 0.33 -2.73 22.88
C ARG A 207 0.66 -3.63 24.06
N ASP A 208 1.87 -3.50 24.62
CA ASP A 208 2.31 -4.24 25.81
C ASP A 208 1.75 -3.65 27.12
N LEU A 209 1.16 -2.45 27.10
CA LEU A 209 0.61 -1.81 28.30
C LEU A 209 -0.70 -2.50 28.75
N PRO A 210 -0.91 -2.68 30.07
CA PRO A 210 -2.18 -3.18 30.61
C PRO A 210 -3.33 -2.23 30.20
N GLY A 211 -4.35 -2.76 29.51
CA GLY A 211 -5.48 -1.97 29.00
C GLY A 211 -5.31 -1.43 27.56
N GLY A 212 -4.22 -1.76 26.86
CA GLY A 212 -4.06 -1.44 25.43
C GLY A 212 -4.08 0.07 25.14
N LEU A 213 -4.91 0.51 24.20
CA LEU A 213 -5.04 1.92 23.77
C LEU A 213 -6.09 2.73 24.57
N GLU A 214 -6.67 2.17 25.64
CA GLU A 214 -7.77 2.79 26.40
C GLU A 214 -7.35 4.03 27.22
N ASP A 215 -8.33 4.86 27.57
CA ASP A 215 -8.18 6.10 28.34
C ASP A 215 -7.41 5.86 29.65
N GLY A 216 -6.22 6.48 29.77
CA GLY A 216 -5.31 6.29 30.91
C GLY A 216 -3.82 6.14 30.52
N GLN A 217 -3.52 6.08 29.22
CA GLN A 217 -2.14 5.98 28.72
C GLN A 217 -1.27 7.18 29.12
N PRO A 218 0.08 7.02 29.15
CA PRO A 218 0.96 8.16 29.29
C PRO A 218 0.75 9.10 28.10
N GLU A 219 0.20 10.30 28.34
CA GLU A 219 -0.04 11.35 27.34
C GLU A 219 1.19 11.57 26.44
N THR A 220 2.38 11.36 26.99
CA THR A 220 3.66 11.41 26.28
C THR A 220 3.77 10.39 25.15
N LEU A 221 3.38 9.12 25.33
CA LEU A 221 3.50 8.09 24.29
C LEU A 221 2.57 8.36 23.12
N GLN A 222 1.32 8.74 23.40
CA GLN A 222 0.35 9.11 22.37
C GLN A 222 0.83 10.34 21.59
N ARG A 223 1.37 11.34 22.28
CA ARG A 223 1.96 12.53 21.64
C ARG A 223 3.16 12.19 20.77
N LEU A 224 4.06 11.33 21.23
CA LEU A 224 5.21 10.89 20.42
C LEU A 224 4.75 10.12 19.18
N LEU A 225 3.75 9.25 19.33
CA LEU A 225 3.17 8.52 18.21
C LEU A 225 2.52 9.48 17.19
N ALA A 226 1.79 10.50 17.66
CA ALA A 226 1.25 11.57 16.83
C ALA A 226 2.34 12.27 15.99
N LEU A 227 3.47 12.59 16.63
CA LEU A 227 4.59 13.25 15.97
C LEU A 227 5.21 12.35 14.89
N THR A 228 5.34 11.04 15.13
CA THR A 228 5.81 10.11 14.09
C THR A 228 4.83 10.04 12.92
N VAL A 229 3.52 9.98 13.19
CA VAL A 229 2.48 9.93 12.15
C VAL A 229 2.55 11.17 11.26
N ASN A 230 2.63 12.36 11.87
CA ASN A 230 2.74 13.62 11.16
C ASN A 230 4.07 13.73 10.38
N GLY A 231 5.19 13.31 10.99
CA GLY A 231 6.50 13.36 10.34
C GLY A 231 6.61 12.45 9.12
N ILE A 232 6.10 11.21 9.22
CA ILE A 232 6.05 10.27 8.09
C ILE A 232 5.13 10.82 6.99
N ALA A 233 3.95 11.34 7.35
CA ALA A 233 3.02 11.93 6.39
C ALA A 233 3.65 13.12 5.64
N ALA A 234 4.34 14.00 6.36
CA ALA A 234 5.04 15.14 5.77
C ALA A 234 6.16 14.72 4.82
N GLY A 235 6.89 13.64 5.15
CA GLY A 235 7.94 13.10 4.29
C GLY A 235 7.41 12.43 3.02
N LEU A 236 6.34 11.63 3.13
CA LEU A 236 5.77 10.88 2.01
C LEU A 236 4.86 11.73 1.10
N GLN A 237 4.34 12.86 1.60
CA GLN A 237 3.40 13.76 0.91
C GLN A 237 2.15 13.01 0.41
N SER A 238 1.42 13.52 -0.60
CA SER A 238 0.11 12.98 -1.03
C SER A 238 0.14 11.46 -1.25
N THR A 239 -0.86 10.73 -0.74
CA THR A 239 -0.81 9.26 -0.66
C THR A 239 -1.88 8.54 -1.50
N GLY A 240 -2.56 9.25 -2.40
CA GLY A 240 -3.56 8.67 -3.31
C GLY A 240 -3.84 9.60 -4.47
#